data_AF-A0A925UGA8-F1
#
_entry.id   AF-A0A925UGA8-F1
#
_cell.length_a   1.000
_cell.length_b   1.000
_cell.length_c   1.000
_cell.angle_alpha   90.00
_cell.angle_beta   90.00
_cell.angle_gamma   90.00
#
_symmetry.space_group_name_H-M   'P 1'
#
loop_
_entity.id
_entity.type
_entity.pdbx_description
1 polymer ?
#
loop_
_entity_poly.entity_id
_entity_poly.type
_entity_poly.pdbx_seq_one_letter_code
_entity_poly.pdbx_strand_id
1 'polypeptide(L)'
;VRVGVAPHSLRAVGPQALREVVAGLHAIDPTAPVHLHIAEQLQEVDDCLAWCGDRPVEWLLANAPVDARWCLVHATHMSAAERAALAASGAVAGLCPTTEANLGDGIFDAAAYFAAGGAWGIGSDSHTSVDAAEELRLLEYIQRLAQQRRNVLANDTHREVADRLWLGAVAGGAQASGRPIGGLAVGQQADFVILDGSGPLTGLAPAQALASHVFANAGRSAVRDVFVAGIRRIRDGEHALQRIACDRFVAARSELLREV
;
A
#
# COMPACT_ATOMS: atom_id res chain seq x y z
N VAL A 1 7.50 -4.58 19.90
CA VAL A 1 7.65 -3.50 18.89
C VAL A 1 8.52 -4.06 17.78
N ARG A 2 8.16 -3.84 16.51
CA ARG A 2 9.01 -4.18 15.36
C ARG A 2 9.52 -2.89 14.75
N VAL A 3 10.78 -2.86 14.37
CA VAL A 3 11.46 -1.69 13.83
C VAL A 3 12.03 -2.08 12.47
N GLY A 4 11.92 -1.17 11.50
CA GLY A 4 12.55 -1.30 10.19
C GLY A 4 13.41 -0.08 9.88
N VAL A 5 13.95 -0.02 8.67
CA VAL A 5 14.65 1.16 8.15
C VAL A 5 13.98 1.64 6.88
N ALA A 6 14.04 2.95 6.64
CA ALA A 6 13.46 3.58 5.46
C ALA A 6 14.45 4.57 4.81
N PRO A 7 15.51 4.08 4.10
CA PRO A 7 16.31 4.96 3.26
C PRO A 7 15.38 5.63 2.24
N HIS A 8 15.34 6.96 2.22
CA HIS A 8 14.27 7.70 1.56
C HIS A 8 14.06 7.31 0.08
N SER A 9 15.12 7.41 -0.73
CA SER A 9 15.13 7.03 -2.15
C SER A 9 16.58 6.93 -2.65
N LEU A 10 16.79 6.37 -3.84
CA LEU A 10 18.11 6.33 -4.48
C LEU A 10 18.69 7.73 -4.78
N ARG A 11 17.83 8.76 -4.83
CA ARG A 11 18.24 10.16 -4.97
C ARG A 11 18.84 10.73 -3.67
N ALA A 12 18.35 10.27 -2.53
CA ALA A 12 18.69 10.82 -1.22
C ALA A 12 19.79 10.03 -0.49
N VAL A 13 20.00 8.77 -0.86
CA VAL A 13 20.94 7.88 -0.17
C VAL A 13 21.86 7.22 -1.21
N GLY A 14 23.16 7.53 -1.11
CA GLY A 14 24.16 6.95 -2.00
C GLY A 14 24.41 5.45 -1.75
N PRO A 15 25.04 4.73 -2.70
CA PRO A 15 25.17 3.27 -2.66
C PRO A 15 25.87 2.72 -1.41
N GLN A 16 26.90 3.43 -0.93
CA GLN A 16 27.63 3.02 0.27
C GLN A 16 26.75 3.09 1.52
N ALA A 17 26.06 4.21 1.73
CA ALA A 17 25.18 4.41 2.88
C ALA A 17 24.01 3.40 2.86
N LEU A 18 23.45 3.11 1.69
CA LEU A 18 22.41 2.08 1.55
C LEU A 18 22.93 0.70 2.00
N ARG A 19 24.10 0.29 1.51
CA ARG A 19 24.72 -0.99 1.93
C ARG A 19 25.00 -1.04 3.42
N GLU A 20 25.55 0.03 3.99
CA GLU A 20 25.87 0.11 5.43
C GLU A 20 24.62 0.01 6.30
N VAL A 21 23.55 0.73 5.96
CA VAL A 21 22.27 0.69 6.69
C VAL A 21 21.61 -0.69 6.59
N VAL A 22 21.56 -1.29 5.40
CA VAL A 22 20.96 -2.62 5.20
C VAL A 22 21.78 -3.70 5.90
N ALA A 23 23.10 -3.67 5.82
CA ALA A 23 23.97 -4.61 6.53
C ALA A 23 23.86 -4.45 8.04
N GLY A 24 23.83 -3.21 8.54
CA GLY A 24 23.63 -2.91 9.96
C GLY A 24 22.28 -3.43 10.47
N LEU A 25 21.20 -3.20 9.72
CA LEU A 25 19.88 -3.74 10.06
C LEU A 25 19.90 -5.27 10.05
N HIS A 26 20.49 -5.89 9.02
CA HIS A 26 20.56 -7.35 8.91
C HIS A 26 21.30 -7.99 10.10
N ALA A 27 22.36 -7.34 10.61
CA ALA A 27 23.08 -7.80 11.79
C ALA A 27 22.26 -7.71 13.08
N ILE A 28 21.30 -6.78 13.15
CA ILE A 28 20.39 -6.59 14.31
C ILE A 28 19.18 -7.51 14.22
N ASP A 29 18.49 -7.49 13.08
CA ASP A 29 17.30 -8.28 12.79
C ASP A 29 17.23 -8.61 11.28
N PRO A 30 17.59 -9.84 10.87
CA PRO A 30 17.53 -10.30 9.50
C PRO A 30 16.09 -10.55 9.02
N THR A 31 15.08 -10.21 9.82
CA THR A 31 13.66 -10.22 9.45
C THR A 31 13.03 -8.82 9.48
N ALA A 32 13.71 -7.78 9.98
CA ALA A 32 13.20 -6.40 9.99
C ALA A 32 12.89 -5.85 8.58
N PRO A 33 11.76 -5.13 8.38
CA PRO A 33 11.40 -4.56 7.08
C PRO A 33 12.34 -3.44 6.60
N VAL A 34 12.47 -3.32 5.28
CA VAL A 34 13.18 -2.23 4.60
C VAL A 34 12.23 -1.55 3.62
N HIS A 35 12.05 -0.24 3.72
CA HIS A 35 11.18 0.54 2.83
C HIS A 35 12.00 1.57 2.06
N LEU A 36 11.65 1.82 0.79
CA LEU A 36 12.36 2.81 -0.04
C LEU A 36 11.43 3.30 -1.15
N HIS A 37 11.35 4.61 -1.38
CA HIS A 37 10.65 5.17 -2.55
C HIS A 37 11.49 4.96 -3.81
N ILE A 38 10.87 4.43 -4.87
CA ILE A 38 11.59 4.10 -6.10
C ILE A 38 10.70 4.17 -7.32
N ALA A 39 11.24 4.69 -8.42
CA ALA A 39 10.59 4.76 -9.73
C ALA A 39 9.18 5.34 -9.69
N GLU A 40 8.94 6.29 -8.78
CA GLU A 40 7.69 7.04 -8.63
C GLU A 40 7.46 7.97 -9.84
N GLN A 41 8.51 8.69 -10.25
CA GLN A 41 8.46 9.69 -11.32
C GLN A 41 9.36 9.31 -12.50
N LEU A 42 8.96 9.65 -13.73
CA LEU A 42 9.81 9.50 -14.92
C LEU A 42 11.13 10.27 -14.80
N GLN A 43 11.13 11.44 -14.15
CA GLN A 43 12.36 12.20 -13.94
C GLN A 43 13.40 11.40 -13.13
N GLU A 44 12.96 10.65 -12.09
CA GLU A 44 13.87 9.80 -11.33
C GLU A 44 14.47 8.69 -12.21
N VAL A 45 13.67 8.13 -13.12
CA VAL A 45 14.14 7.11 -14.07
C VAL A 45 15.20 7.70 -15.00
N ASP A 46 14.93 8.86 -15.60
CA ASP A 46 15.84 9.51 -16.55
C ASP A 46 17.15 9.93 -15.86
N ASP A 47 17.07 10.46 -14.64
CA ASP A 47 18.24 10.85 -13.84
C ASP A 47 19.09 9.62 -13.45
N CYS A 48 18.46 8.49 -13.11
CA CYS A 48 19.16 7.26 -12.76
C CYS A 48 19.89 6.67 -13.97
N LEU A 49 19.24 6.66 -15.13
CA LEU A 49 19.84 6.27 -16.41
C LEU A 49 21.02 7.17 -16.77
N ALA A 50 20.89 8.49 -16.59
CA ALA A 50 21.98 9.42 -16.86
C ALA A 50 23.17 9.24 -15.89
N TRP A 51 22.90 8.90 -14.63
CA TRP A 51 23.92 8.73 -13.61
C TRP A 51 24.70 7.42 -13.73
N CYS A 52 24.02 6.29 -13.98
CA CYS A 52 24.66 4.96 -13.93
C CYS A 52 24.35 4.05 -15.12
N GLY A 53 23.46 4.43 -16.02
CA GLY A 53 23.04 3.62 -17.18
C GLY A 53 21.93 2.62 -16.88
N ASP A 54 21.58 2.42 -15.61
CA ASP A 54 20.53 1.50 -15.17
C ASP A 54 19.26 2.26 -14.78
N ARG A 55 18.10 1.59 -14.84
CA ARG A 55 16.85 2.11 -14.26
C ARG A 55 16.85 1.95 -12.73
N PRO A 56 16.03 2.71 -11.98
CA PRO A 56 16.07 2.68 -10.52
C PRO A 56 15.89 1.27 -9.91
N VAL A 57 14.85 0.54 -10.33
CA VAL A 57 14.55 -0.80 -9.77
C VAL A 57 15.58 -1.81 -10.24
N GLU A 58 15.99 -1.75 -11.51
CA GLU A 58 17.09 -2.55 -12.05
C GLU A 58 18.39 -2.38 -11.25
N TRP A 59 18.79 -1.14 -11.00
CA TRP A 59 19.98 -0.81 -10.21
C TRP A 59 19.87 -1.38 -8.79
N LEU A 60 18.72 -1.17 -8.13
CA LEU A 60 18.52 -1.66 -6.76
C LEU A 60 18.63 -3.18 -6.68
N LEU A 61 17.97 -3.90 -7.59
CA LEU A 61 18.00 -5.37 -7.64
C LEU A 61 19.41 -5.92 -7.91
N ALA A 62 20.23 -5.20 -8.68
CA ALA A 62 21.61 -5.59 -8.96
C ALA A 62 22.58 -5.28 -7.79
N ASN A 63 22.28 -4.28 -6.96
CA ASN A 63 23.22 -3.74 -5.97
C ASN A 63 22.83 -3.96 -4.51
N ALA A 64 21.62 -4.45 -4.23
CA ALA A 64 21.14 -4.76 -2.90
C ALA A 64 20.48 -6.15 -2.83
N PRO A 65 20.53 -6.83 -1.68
CA PRO A 65 19.86 -8.11 -1.48
C PRO A 65 18.35 -7.89 -1.28
N VAL A 66 17.65 -7.53 -2.36
CA VAL A 66 16.21 -7.34 -2.33
C VAL A 66 15.52 -8.70 -2.22
N ASP A 67 14.70 -8.84 -1.19
CA ASP A 67 13.95 -10.05 -0.84
C ASP A 67 12.57 -9.68 -0.28
N ALA A 68 11.86 -10.67 0.28
CA ALA A 68 10.53 -10.49 0.87
C ALA A 68 10.42 -9.48 2.03
N ARG A 69 11.54 -9.02 2.61
CA ARG A 69 11.57 -8.00 3.67
C ARG A 69 11.44 -6.57 3.13
N TRP A 70 11.59 -6.39 1.82
CA TRP A 70 11.56 -5.10 1.16
C TRP A 70 10.15 -4.69 0.77
N CYS A 71 9.87 -3.40 0.93
CA CYS A 71 8.71 -2.73 0.37
C CYS A 71 9.20 -1.57 -0.51
N LEU A 72 9.04 -1.72 -1.82
CA LEU A 72 9.35 -0.68 -2.79
C LEU A 72 8.11 0.18 -2.98
N VAL A 73 8.14 1.38 -2.41
CA VAL A 73 7.01 2.30 -2.42
C VAL A 73 6.90 2.92 -3.82
N HIS A 74 5.68 3.00 -4.33
CA HIS A 74 5.29 3.33 -5.69
C HIS A 74 5.66 2.27 -6.72
N ALA A 75 6.95 2.20 -7.08
CA ALA A 75 7.46 1.37 -8.16
C ALA A 75 6.66 1.53 -9.48
N THR A 76 6.14 2.75 -9.72
CA THR A 76 5.20 3.10 -10.79
C THR A 76 5.80 2.83 -12.17
N HIS A 77 7.04 3.28 -12.40
CA HIS A 77 7.70 3.25 -13.71
C HIS A 77 8.70 2.11 -13.84
N MET A 78 8.21 0.88 -13.77
CA MET A 78 9.02 -0.30 -14.09
C MET A 78 8.86 -0.71 -15.56
N SER A 79 9.94 -1.21 -16.15
CA SER A 79 9.91 -2.03 -17.36
C SER A 79 9.29 -3.42 -17.07
N ALA A 80 8.98 -4.18 -18.13
CA ALA A 80 8.49 -5.56 -17.96
C ALA A 80 9.52 -6.47 -17.26
N ALA A 81 10.81 -6.27 -17.53
CA ALA A 81 11.90 -6.99 -16.89
C ALA A 81 12.00 -6.65 -15.39
N GLU A 82 11.95 -5.36 -15.03
CA GLU A 82 11.94 -4.93 -13.61
C GLU A 82 10.73 -5.48 -12.86
N ARG A 83 9.53 -5.47 -13.48
CA ARG A 83 8.33 -6.06 -12.86
C ARG A 83 8.48 -7.55 -12.57
N ALA A 84 8.99 -8.31 -13.54
CA ALA A 84 9.20 -9.75 -13.38
C ALA A 84 10.27 -10.04 -12.32
N ALA A 85 11.37 -9.28 -12.32
CA ALA A 85 12.45 -9.45 -11.36
C ALA A 85 12.02 -9.07 -9.94
N LEU A 86 11.25 -7.98 -9.78
CA LEU A 86 10.71 -7.59 -8.48
C LEU A 86 9.72 -8.63 -7.95
N ALA A 87 8.81 -9.14 -8.80
CA ALA A 87 7.90 -10.20 -8.40
C ALA A 87 8.66 -11.47 -7.95
N ALA A 88 9.71 -11.84 -8.67
CA ALA A 88 10.55 -12.99 -8.33
C ALA A 88 11.36 -12.81 -7.03
N SER A 89 11.70 -11.57 -6.65
CA SER A 89 12.38 -11.28 -5.38
C SER A 89 11.48 -11.52 -4.15
N GLY A 90 10.16 -11.51 -4.35
CA GLY A 90 9.17 -11.57 -3.27
C GLY A 90 8.96 -10.26 -2.52
N ALA A 91 9.65 -9.17 -2.89
CA ALA A 91 9.42 -7.85 -2.31
C ALA A 91 7.99 -7.34 -2.58
N VAL A 92 7.52 -6.48 -1.68
CA VAL A 92 6.20 -5.87 -1.76
C VAL A 92 6.28 -4.59 -2.60
N ALA A 93 5.40 -4.44 -3.61
CA ALA A 93 5.12 -3.14 -4.19
C ALA A 93 4.15 -2.38 -3.27
N GLY A 94 4.61 -1.29 -2.66
CA GLY A 94 3.81 -0.44 -1.78
C GLY A 94 3.08 0.62 -2.60
N LEU A 95 1.87 0.33 -3.03
CA LEU A 95 1.12 1.18 -3.95
C LEU A 95 0.35 2.27 -3.20
N CYS A 96 0.33 3.48 -3.72
CA CYS A 96 -0.37 4.62 -3.12
C CYS A 96 -1.34 5.29 -4.11
N PRO A 97 -2.33 4.56 -4.69
CA PRO A 97 -3.13 5.02 -5.82
C PRO A 97 -3.70 6.45 -5.70
N THR A 98 -4.23 6.83 -4.54
CA THR A 98 -4.83 8.16 -4.37
C THR A 98 -3.78 9.27 -4.41
N THR A 99 -2.62 9.05 -3.79
CA THR A 99 -1.50 9.99 -3.83
C THR A 99 -0.85 10.01 -5.20
N GLU A 100 -0.61 8.86 -5.82
CA GLU A 100 -0.02 8.75 -7.16
C GLU A 100 -0.89 9.46 -8.22
N ALA A 101 -2.22 9.36 -8.10
CA ALA A 101 -3.14 10.12 -8.92
C ALA A 101 -3.15 11.62 -8.61
N ASN A 102 -3.00 12.00 -7.33
CA ASN A 102 -2.94 13.40 -6.91
C ASN A 102 -1.66 14.10 -7.42
N LEU A 103 -0.52 13.42 -7.34
CA LEU A 103 0.79 13.92 -7.75
C LEU A 103 1.03 13.78 -9.25
N GLY A 104 0.27 12.92 -9.93
CA GLY A 104 0.35 12.75 -11.38
C GLY A 104 1.49 11.82 -11.82
N ASP A 105 1.83 10.84 -11.00
CA ASP A 105 2.97 9.94 -11.17
C ASP A 105 2.82 9.07 -12.42
N GLY A 106 1.70 8.34 -12.50
CA GLY A 106 1.44 7.40 -13.57
C GLY A 106 0.56 6.24 -13.14
N ILE A 107 0.61 5.15 -13.90
CA ILE A 107 -0.17 3.94 -13.62
C ILE A 107 0.79 2.77 -13.46
N PHE A 108 0.83 2.19 -12.27
CA PHE A 108 1.48 0.90 -12.02
C PHE A 108 0.78 -0.21 -12.83
N ASP A 109 1.51 -1.04 -13.56
CA ASP A 109 0.94 -2.18 -14.31
C ASP A 109 0.59 -3.36 -13.37
N ALA A 110 -0.45 -3.16 -12.56
CA ALA A 110 -0.91 -4.09 -11.54
C ALA A 110 -1.35 -5.42 -12.14
N ALA A 111 -1.97 -5.40 -13.32
CA ALA A 111 -2.42 -6.61 -13.98
C ALA A 111 -1.25 -7.56 -14.29
N ALA A 112 -0.18 -7.04 -14.91
CA ALA A 112 1.00 -7.83 -15.22
C ALA A 112 1.75 -8.26 -13.95
N TYR A 113 1.94 -7.34 -13.00
CA TYR A 113 2.66 -7.64 -11.77
C TYR A 113 1.96 -8.71 -10.92
N PHE A 114 0.63 -8.65 -10.79
CA PHE A 114 -0.12 -9.66 -10.04
C PHE A 114 -0.14 -11.01 -10.77
N ALA A 115 -0.16 -11.01 -12.11
CA ALA A 115 -0.08 -12.24 -12.90
C ALA A 115 1.29 -12.92 -12.75
N ALA A 116 2.35 -12.15 -12.51
CA ALA A 116 3.68 -12.66 -12.18
C ALA A 116 3.82 -13.12 -10.72
N GLY A 117 2.76 -13.05 -9.90
CA GLY A 117 2.79 -13.45 -8.50
C GLY A 117 3.42 -12.43 -7.56
N GLY A 118 3.58 -11.17 -8.00
CA GLY A 118 4.18 -10.12 -7.19
C GLY A 118 3.37 -9.79 -5.93
N ALA A 119 4.06 -9.63 -4.81
CA ALA A 119 3.47 -9.18 -3.54
C ALA A 119 3.23 -7.67 -3.57
N TRP A 120 2.13 -7.20 -2.99
CA TRP A 120 1.74 -5.78 -3.04
C TRP A 120 0.87 -5.40 -1.85
N GLY A 121 0.88 -4.11 -1.50
CA GLY A 121 0.02 -3.53 -0.47
C GLY A 121 -0.44 -2.13 -0.88
N ILE A 122 -1.27 -1.51 -0.05
CA ILE A 122 -1.69 -0.11 -0.23
C ILE A 122 -1.22 0.78 0.92
N GLY A 123 -0.95 2.04 0.62
CA GLY A 123 -0.68 3.11 1.58
C GLY A 123 -1.38 4.40 1.18
N SER A 124 -1.79 5.21 2.16
CA SER A 124 -2.40 6.53 1.91
C SER A 124 -1.39 7.62 1.56
N ASP A 125 -0.11 7.38 1.89
CA ASP A 125 1.03 8.27 1.63
C ASP A 125 0.79 9.75 2.01
N SER A 126 0.52 10.64 1.05
CA SER A 126 0.29 12.08 1.29
C SER A 126 -0.92 12.39 2.18
N HIS A 127 -1.77 11.38 2.42
CA HIS A 127 -3.01 11.49 3.19
C HIS A 127 -4.05 12.44 2.58
N THR A 128 -3.95 12.73 1.28
CA THR A 128 -5.00 13.44 0.52
C THR A 128 -6.31 12.66 0.52
N SER A 129 -6.24 11.33 0.58
CA SER A 129 -7.30 10.44 1.05
C SER A 129 -6.79 9.50 2.14
N VAL A 130 -7.68 9.09 3.04
CA VAL A 130 -7.43 8.07 4.08
C VAL A 130 -8.61 7.09 4.09
N ASP A 131 -8.79 6.38 2.98
CA ASP A 131 -9.83 5.36 2.82
C ASP A 131 -9.29 4.16 2.02
N ALA A 132 -9.16 3.00 2.67
CA ALA A 132 -8.69 1.78 2.03
C ALA A 132 -9.60 1.32 0.88
N ALA A 133 -10.92 1.54 0.96
CA ALA A 133 -11.84 1.23 -0.12
C ALA A 133 -11.60 2.15 -1.34
N GLU A 134 -11.23 3.40 -1.11
CA GLU A 134 -10.88 4.33 -2.19
C GLU A 134 -9.57 3.94 -2.88
N GLU A 135 -8.53 3.59 -2.11
CA GLU A 135 -7.27 3.10 -2.67
C GLU A 135 -7.50 1.87 -3.58
N LEU A 136 -8.22 0.86 -3.08
CA LEU A 136 -8.49 -0.36 -3.85
C LEU A 136 -9.40 -0.09 -5.06
N ARG A 137 -10.39 0.80 -4.92
CA ARG A 137 -11.25 1.20 -6.03
C ARG A 137 -10.44 1.87 -7.12
N LEU A 138 -9.61 2.85 -6.75
CA LEU A 138 -8.80 3.60 -7.69
C LEU A 138 -7.76 2.70 -8.35
N LEU A 139 -7.11 1.82 -7.59
CA LEU A 139 -6.18 0.82 -8.12
C LEU A 139 -6.80 -0.02 -9.24
N GLU A 140 -8.05 -0.49 -9.10
CA GLU A 140 -8.76 -1.18 -10.18
C GLU A 140 -9.18 -0.22 -11.30
N TYR A 141 -9.71 0.96 -10.96
CA TYR A 141 -10.32 1.88 -11.94
C TYR A 141 -9.29 2.48 -12.91
N ILE A 142 -8.08 2.80 -12.46
CA ILE A 142 -7.02 3.29 -13.36
C ILE A 142 -6.66 2.22 -14.41
N GLN A 143 -6.68 0.94 -14.04
CA GLN A 143 -6.44 -0.15 -14.97
C GLN A 143 -7.60 -0.30 -15.95
N ARG A 144 -8.84 -0.18 -15.47
CA ARG A 144 -10.04 -0.22 -16.32
C ARG A 144 -10.00 0.90 -17.36
N LEU A 145 -9.62 2.09 -16.93
CA LEU A 145 -9.53 3.26 -17.79
C LEU A 145 -8.45 3.07 -18.86
N ALA A 146 -7.26 2.63 -18.45
CA ALA A 146 -6.14 2.38 -19.36
C ALA A 146 -6.43 1.27 -20.37
N GLN A 147 -7.10 0.19 -19.95
CA GLN A 147 -7.32 -1.02 -20.77
C GLN A 147 -8.72 -1.11 -21.39
N GLN A 148 -9.59 -0.11 -21.15
CA GLN A 148 -10.97 -0.05 -21.64
C GLN A 148 -11.80 -1.33 -21.37
N ARG A 149 -11.55 -2.00 -20.24
CA ARG A 149 -12.23 -3.25 -19.85
C ARG A 149 -12.59 -3.23 -18.36
N ARG A 150 -13.57 -4.04 -17.97
CA ARG A 150 -13.98 -4.21 -16.56
C ARG A 150 -13.26 -5.41 -15.94
N ASN A 151 -13.24 -5.44 -14.61
CA ASN A 151 -12.69 -6.55 -13.81
C ASN A 151 -11.24 -6.86 -14.20
N VAL A 152 -10.41 -5.82 -14.31
CA VAL A 152 -9.03 -5.94 -14.80
C VAL A 152 -8.20 -6.80 -13.87
N LEU A 153 -8.36 -6.56 -12.57
CA LEU A 153 -7.64 -7.25 -11.51
C LEU A 153 -8.43 -8.45 -10.95
N ALA A 154 -9.42 -9.01 -11.64
CA ALA A 154 -10.01 -10.29 -11.26
C ALA A 154 -9.06 -11.48 -11.53
N ASN A 155 -9.29 -12.62 -10.88
CA ASN A 155 -8.66 -13.90 -11.24
C ASN A 155 -9.65 -15.07 -11.04
N ASP A 156 -9.27 -16.27 -11.46
CA ASP A 156 -10.16 -17.43 -11.42
C ASP A 156 -10.52 -17.88 -9.99
N THR A 157 -9.66 -17.58 -9.00
CA THR A 157 -9.89 -17.93 -7.59
C THR A 157 -10.81 -16.95 -6.87
N HIS A 158 -10.81 -15.68 -7.26
CA HIS A 158 -11.63 -14.62 -6.67
C HIS A 158 -12.49 -13.96 -7.75
N ARG A 159 -13.74 -14.43 -7.85
CA ARG A 159 -14.70 -13.91 -8.83
C ARG A 159 -15.05 -12.44 -8.58
N GLU A 160 -15.14 -12.03 -7.31
CA GLU A 160 -15.31 -10.62 -6.93
C GLU A 160 -13.94 -9.95 -6.84
N VAL A 161 -13.73 -8.89 -7.63
CA VAL A 161 -12.45 -8.14 -7.65
C VAL A 161 -12.07 -7.65 -6.25
N ALA A 162 -13.06 -7.20 -5.48
CA ALA A 162 -12.85 -6.68 -4.13
C ALA A 162 -12.23 -7.72 -3.19
N ASP A 163 -12.61 -9.00 -3.31
CA ASP A 163 -12.04 -10.07 -2.47
C ASP A 163 -10.55 -10.23 -2.74
N ARG A 164 -10.15 -10.31 -4.02
CA ARG A 164 -8.73 -10.42 -4.40
C ARG A 164 -7.94 -9.21 -3.90
N LEU A 165 -8.47 -8.01 -4.12
CA LEU A 165 -7.79 -6.77 -3.78
C LEU A 165 -7.64 -6.62 -2.26
N TRP A 166 -8.70 -6.89 -1.51
CA TRP A 166 -8.66 -6.79 -0.05
C TRP A 166 -7.70 -7.81 0.56
N LEU A 167 -7.79 -9.07 0.16
CA LEU A 167 -6.93 -10.14 0.68
C LEU A 167 -5.46 -9.93 0.27
N GLY A 168 -5.22 -9.52 -0.97
CA GLY A 168 -3.88 -9.20 -1.47
C GLY A 168 -3.24 -8.05 -0.68
N ALA A 169 -3.98 -6.95 -0.50
CA ALA A 169 -3.50 -5.81 0.27
C ALA A 169 -3.24 -6.14 1.75
N VAL A 170 -4.08 -6.98 2.39
CA VAL A 170 -3.85 -7.45 3.76
C VAL A 170 -2.59 -8.30 3.83
N ALA A 171 -2.39 -9.24 2.90
CA ALA A 171 -1.23 -10.11 2.87
C ALA A 171 0.08 -9.31 2.67
N GLY A 172 0.15 -8.47 1.64
CA GLY A 172 1.35 -7.67 1.39
C GLY A 172 1.58 -6.56 2.42
N GLY A 173 0.52 -5.96 2.96
CA GLY A 173 0.63 -5.00 4.07
C GLY A 173 1.17 -5.64 5.36
N ALA A 174 0.75 -6.87 5.68
CA ALA A 174 1.30 -7.63 6.80
C ALA A 174 2.79 -7.97 6.58
N GLN A 175 3.15 -8.37 5.36
CA GLN A 175 4.55 -8.64 4.98
C GLN A 175 5.40 -7.36 5.08
N ALA A 176 4.99 -6.27 4.44
CA ALA A 176 5.72 -5.01 4.40
C ALA A 176 5.89 -4.39 5.80
N SER A 177 4.90 -4.53 6.68
CA SER A 177 5.01 -4.06 8.07
C SER A 177 5.77 -5.04 8.98
N GLY A 178 6.00 -6.28 8.53
CA GLY A 178 6.52 -7.37 9.35
C GLY A 178 5.63 -7.69 10.55
N ARG A 179 4.33 -7.43 10.50
CA ARG A 179 3.45 -7.64 11.65
C ARG A 179 2.63 -8.92 11.47
N PRO A 180 2.29 -9.63 12.56
CA PRO A 180 1.38 -10.77 12.50
C PRO A 180 -0.06 -10.28 12.36
N ILE A 181 -0.38 -9.62 11.24
CA ILE A 181 -1.68 -9.02 10.92
C ILE A 181 -2.19 -9.49 9.54
N GLY A 182 -1.79 -10.68 9.10
CA GLY A 182 -2.13 -11.27 7.81
C GLY A 182 -3.57 -11.77 7.67
N GLY A 183 -4.49 -11.27 8.50
CA GLY A 183 -5.90 -11.64 8.51
C GLY A 183 -6.33 -12.49 9.71
N LEU A 184 -7.57 -13.00 9.65
CA LEU A 184 -8.21 -13.74 10.74
C LEU A 184 -7.75 -15.21 10.76
N ALA A 185 -6.64 -15.47 11.45
CA ALA A 185 -6.11 -16.81 11.66
C ALA A 185 -5.48 -16.94 13.05
N VAL A 186 -5.43 -18.17 13.58
CA VAL A 186 -4.72 -18.47 14.83
C VAL A 186 -3.26 -18.05 14.70
N GLY A 187 -2.75 -17.33 15.71
CA GLY A 187 -1.39 -16.78 15.72
C GLY A 187 -1.27 -15.36 15.15
N GLN A 188 -2.31 -14.83 14.51
CA GLN A 188 -2.37 -13.42 14.11
C GLN A 188 -2.95 -12.55 15.24
N GLN A 189 -2.61 -11.27 15.22
CA GLN A 189 -3.22 -10.25 16.07
C GLN A 189 -4.68 -10.07 15.64
N ALA A 190 -5.58 -9.90 16.63
CA ALA A 190 -7.01 -9.71 16.39
C ALA A 190 -7.32 -8.29 15.90
N ASP A 191 -6.91 -8.01 14.66
CA ASP A 191 -7.15 -6.77 13.92
C ASP A 191 -8.21 -7.03 12.85
N PHE A 192 -9.36 -6.38 12.94
CA PHE A 192 -10.46 -6.54 11.98
C PHE A 192 -11.44 -5.36 12.02
N VAL A 193 -12.21 -5.25 10.95
CA VAL A 193 -13.28 -4.27 10.81
C VAL A 193 -14.63 -4.97 10.73
N ILE A 194 -15.68 -4.30 11.18
CA ILE A 194 -17.06 -4.72 10.99
C ILE A 194 -17.73 -3.71 10.08
N LEU A 195 -18.28 -4.18 8.96
CA LEU A 195 -19.10 -3.38 8.07
C LEU A 195 -20.53 -3.29 8.62
N ASP A 196 -21.18 -2.13 8.48
CA ASP A 196 -22.60 -2.00 8.77
C ASP A 196 -23.43 -2.74 7.71
N GLY A 197 -24.05 -3.85 8.10
CA GLY A 197 -24.93 -4.63 7.23
C GLY A 197 -26.29 -3.98 6.95
N SER A 198 -26.54 -2.79 7.48
CA SER A 198 -27.76 -2.01 7.21
C SER A 198 -27.65 -1.20 5.90
N GLY A 199 -28.75 -0.52 5.52
CA GLY A 199 -28.76 0.38 4.38
C GLY A 199 -28.36 -0.32 3.07
N PRO A 200 -27.39 0.23 2.29
CA PRO A 200 -26.98 -0.33 0.99
C PRO A 200 -26.43 -1.76 1.04
N LEU A 201 -26.02 -2.28 2.21
CA LEU A 201 -25.49 -3.64 2.34
C LEU A 201 -26.56 -4.66 2.77
N THR A 202 -27.80 -4.23 3.02
CA THR A 202 -28.88 -5.08 3.52
C THR A 202 -29.15 -6.26 2.58
N GLY A 203 -29.05 -7.49 3.11
CA GLY A 203 -29.37 -8.72 2.38
C GLY A 203 -28.28 -9.19 1.40
N LEU A 204 -27.13 -8.50 1.32
CA LEU A 204 -26.00 -8.95 0.50
C LEU A 204 -25.25 -10.11 1.17
N ALA A 205 -24.79 -11.06 0.37
CA ALA A 205 -23.82 -12.06 0.83
C ALA A 205 -22.48 -11.38 1.17
N PRO A 206 -21.62 -11.96 2.04
CA PRO A 206 -20.39 -11.29 2.49
C PRO A 206 -19.48 -10.75 1.38
N ALA A 207 -19.21 -11.53 0.32
CA ALA A 207 -18.38 -11.09 -0.81
C ALA A 207 -19.03 -9.92 -1.58
N GLN A 208 -20.35 -9.95 -1.75
CA GLN A 208 -21.10 -8.85 -2.37
C GLN A 208 -21.12 -7.60 -1.49
N ALA A 209 -21.20 -7.76 -0.17
CA ALA A 209 -21.13 -6.67 0.78
C ALA A 209 -19.75 -5.98 0.73
N LEU A 210 -18.67 -6.77 0.67
CA LEU A 210 -17.32 -6.23 0.48
C LEU A 210 -17.17 -5.53 -0.88
N ALA A 211 -17.67 -6.14 -1.96
CA ALA A 211 -17.66 -5.52 -3.28
C ALA A 211 -18.44 -4.19 -3.32
N SER A 212 -19.60 -4.13 -2.68
CA SER A 212 -20.38 -2.90 -2.52
C SER A 212 -19.65 -1.86 -1.66
N HIS A 213 -18.99 -2.27 -0.58
CA HIS A 213 -18.16 -1.37 0.23
C HIS A 213 -16.98 -0.78 -0.55
N VAL A 214 -16.32 -1.58 -1.39
CA VAL A 214 -15.18 -1.11 -2.19
C VAL A 214 -15.65 -0.26 -3.37
N PHE A 215 -16.65 -0.70 -4.14
CA PHE A 215 -16.99 -0.09 -5.44
C PHE A 215 -18.27 0.76 -5.47
N ALA A 216 -19.14 0.64 -4.46
CA ALA A 216 -20.48 1.25 -4.47
C ALA A 216 -20.82 2.03 -3.17
N ASN A 217 -19.82 2.52 -2.43
CA ASN A 217 -20.05 3.09 -1.10
C ASN A 217 -20.63 4.52 -1.06
N ALA A 218 -21.08 5.09 -2.19
CA ALA A 218 -21.73 6.40 -2.28
C ALA A 218 -21.04 7.53 -1.48
N GLY A 219 -19.71 7.49 -1.34
CA GLY A 219 -18.92 8.48 -0.61
C GLY A 219 -18.94 8.35 0.91
N ARG A 220 -19.43 7.24 1.46
CA ARG A 220 -19.36 6.92 2.90
C ARG A 220 -18.81 5.51 3.11
N SER A 221 -17.76 5.40 3.90
CA SER A 221 -17.28 4.09 4.35
C SER A 221 -18.38 3.34 5.10
N ALA A 222 -18.51 2.04 4.81
CA ALA A 222 -19.43 1.15 5.51
C ALA A 222 -18.81 0.60 6.80
N VAL A 223 -17.57 0.98 7.14
CA VAL A 223 -16.90 0.54 8.37
C VAL A 223 -17.62 1.13 9.58
N ARG A 224 -18.20 0.26 10.41
CA ARG A 224 -18.88 0.62 11.65
C ARG A 224 -17.94 0.48 12.85
N ASP A 225 -17.25 -0.64 12.95
CA ASP A 225 -16.39 -0.95 14.09
C ASP A 225 -14.99 -1.34 13.64
N VAL A 226 -14.00 -0.98 14.45
CA VAL A 226 -12.60 -1.36 14.22
C VAL A 226 -12.02 -1.92 15.51
N PHE A 227 -11.43 -3.10 15.40
CA PHE A 227 -10.72 -3.79 16.47
C PHE A 227 -9.24 -3.81 16.15
N VAL A 228 -8.42 -3.47 17.14
CA VAL A 228 -6.96 -3.55 17.07
C VAL A 228 -6.47 -4.28 18.32
N ALA A 229 -5.72 -5.36 18.13
CA ALA A 229 -5.28 -6.28 19.18
C ALA A 229 -6.44 -6.78 20.07
N GLY A 230 -7.60 -7.03 19.47
CA GLY A 230 -8.82 -7.46 20.16
C GLY A 230 -9.54 -6.34 20.93
N ILE A 231 -9.04 -5.10 20.88
CA ILE A 231 -9.64 -3.94 21.55
C ILE A 231 -10.44 -3.16 20.52
N ARG A 232 -11.74 -2.96 20.77
CA ARG A 232 -12.60 -2.10 19.93
C ARG A 232 -12.14 -0.64 20.08
N ARG A 233 -11.55 -0.09 19.03
CA ARG A 233 -11.07 1.30 18.95
C ARG A 233 -12.11 2.25 18.37
N ILE A 234 -12.86 1.77 17.38
CA ILE A 234 -13.98 2.50 16.76
C ILE A 234 -15.26 1.75 17.07
N ARG A 235 -16.28 2.50 17.52
CA ARG A 235 -17.63 2.01 17.81
C ARG A 235 -18.60 2.88 17.04
N ASP A 236 -19.43 2.26 16.20
CA ASP A 236 -20.51 2.94 15.47
C ASP A 236 -20.00 4.15 14.66
N GLY A 237 -18.83 4.00 14.04
CA GLY A 237 -18.17 5.03 13.22
C GLY A 237 -17.35 6.06 14.01
N GLU A 238 -17.33 6.00 15.34
CA GLU A 238 -16.67 7.01 16.17
C GLU A 238 -15.50 6.44 17.00
N HIS A 239 -14.39 7.16 17.03
CA HIS A 239 -13.27 6.89 17.93
C HIS A 239 -13.44 7.67 19.25
N ALA A 240 -13.13 7.06 20.39
CA ALA A 240 -13.32 7.69 21.71
C ALA A 240 -12.56 9.02 21.90
N LEU A 241 -11.45 9.20 21.18
CA LEU A 241 -10.64 10.43 21.20
C LEU A 241 -10.93 11.38 20.03
N GLN A 242 -11.89 11.07 19.15
CA GLN A 242 -12.12 11.80 17.90
C GLN A 242 -12.31 13.31 18.11
N ARG A 243 -13.18 13.70 19.04
CA ARG A 243 -13.44 15.12 19.33
C ARG A 243 -12.18 15.85 19.79
N ILE A 244 -11.48 15.31 20.80
CA ILE A 244 -10.27 15.92 21.36
C ILE A 244 -9.16 15.99 20.30
N ALA A 245 -9.00 14.94 19.50
CA ALA A 245 -8.03 14.92 18.41
C ALA A 245 -8.37 15.97 17.34
N CYS A 246 -9.65 16.11 16.97
CA CYS A 246 -10.12 17.10 16.01
C CYS A 246 -9.86 18.53 16.51
N ASP A 247 -10.20 18.83 17.76
CA ASP A 247 -10.00 20.16 18.35
C ASP A 247 -8.50 20.54 18.35
N ARG A 248 -7.63 19.60 18.73
CA ARG A 248 -6.17 19.79 18.72
C ARG A 248 -5.61 19.94 17.31
N PHE A 249 -6.10 19.13 16.37
CA PHE A 249 -5.72 19.23 14.97
C PHE A 249 -6.08 20.59 14.38
N VAL A 250 -7.30 21.07 14.64
CA VAL A 250 -7.75 22.40 14.18
C VAL A 250 -6.88 23.50 14.78
N ALA A 251 -6.56 23.43 16.07
CA ALA A 251 -5.68 24.39 16.72
C ALA A 251 -4.28 24.42 16.08
N ALA A 252 -3.65 23.25 15.91
CA ALA A 252 -2.32 23.14 15.30
C ALA A 252 -2.32 23.63 13.83
N ARG A 253 -3.33 23.25 13.04
CA ARG A 253 -3.49 23.74 11.66
C ARG A 253 -3.65 25.26 11.62
N SER A 254 -4.45 25.84 12.52
CA SER A 254 -4.66 27.29 12.59
C SER A 254 -3.41 28.05 13.05
N GLU A 255 -2.49 27.43 13.79
CA GLU A 255 -1.18 28.00 14.10
C GLU A 255 -0.29 28.00 12.86
N LEU A 256 -0.11 26.85 12.21
CA LEU A 256 0.72 26.73 11.00
C LEU A 256 0.27 27.66 9.87
N LEU A 257 -1.04 27.81 9.64
CA LEU A 257 -1.57 28.68 8.59
C LEU A 257 -1.45 30.18 8.90
N ARG A 258 -1.10 30.58 10.12
CA ARG A 258 -0.80 31.98 10.46
C ARG A 258 0.67 32.34 10.23
N GLU A 259 1.55 31.35 10.11
CA GLU A 259 2.99 31.53 9.87
C GLU A 259 3.34 31.62 8.39
N VAL A 260 2.36 31.43 7.50
CA VAL A 260 2.46 31.58 6.03
C VAL A 260 1.90 32.92 5.61
#